data_AF-A0A222VJG7-F1
#
_entry.id   AF-A0A222VJG7-F1
#
_cell.length_a   1.000
_cell.length_b   1.000
_cell.length_c   1.000
_cell.angle_alpha   90.00
_cell.angle_beta   90.00
_cell.angle_gamma   90.00
#
_symmetry.space_group_name_H-M   'P 1'
#
loop_
_entity.id
_entity.type
_entity.pdbx_description
1 polymer ?
#
loop_
_entity_poly.entity_id
_entity_poly.type
_entity_poly.pdbx_seq_one_letter_code
_entity_poly.pdbx_strand_id
1 'polypeptide(L)'
;MAGDKGKDQTFASTAAVAGLAREVEGLRKAVEPVTALSNQIDELARVVQYLAARQAGPGPAAGCTPSWLDMPTEPAATREALEELAWWMRLVFLRYADAAQNLPECWLWHPDIVEELLWLMHAWLAAYRDEKATVARAGDWHDRYRPGVVRRIKTLGGNCSLENHQQRGNHTGSPVVPLTEAMAPISAWWATHREQAAPEPEDEHYAAAATVQRRAGGGRR
;
A
#
# COMPACT_ATOMS: atom_id res chain seq x y z
N MET A 1 -27.60 80.70 43.78
CA MET A 1 -26.95 80.10 42.60
C MET A 1 -26.61 78.66 42.94
N ALA A 2 -26.93 77.74 42.02
CA ALA A 2 -26.36 76.40 41.81
C ALA A 2 -26.20 75.50 43.04
N GLY A 3 -26.92 74.37 43.14
CA GLY A 3 -26.48 73.10 42.52
C GLY A 3 -25.68 72.30 43.59
N ASP A 4 -25.70 70.98 43.71
CA ASP A 4 -26.07 69.93 42.79
C ASP A 4 -26.24 68.64 43.61
N LYS A 5 -27.20 67.86 43.14
CA LYS A 5 -27.59 66.48 43.44
C LYS A 5 -26.58 65.65 44.25
N GLY A 6 -26.91 65.44 45.53
CA GLY A 6 -26.60 64.16 46.18
C GLY A 6 -27.39 63.07 45.46
N LYS A 7 -26.82 62.48 44.42
CA LYS A 7 -27.35 61.27 43.78
C LYS A 7 -27.47 60.21 44.87
N ASP A 8 -28.71 59.88 45.22
CA ASP A 8 -29.05 58.78 46.10
C ASP A 8 -28.58 57.49 45.39
N GLN A 9 -27.36 57.05 45.72
CA GLN A 9 -26.76 55.88 45.11
C GLN A 9 -27.45 54.66 45.70
N THR A 10 -28.42 54.14 44.97
CA THR A 10 -29.12 52.90 45.31
C THR A 10 -28.14 51.74 45.16
N PHE A 11 -27.50 51.34 46.26
CA PHE A 11 -26.59 50.19 46.25
C PHE A 11 -27.39 48.88 46.32
N ALA A 12 -26.97 47.88 45.56
CA ALA A 12 -27.54 46.55 45.63
C ALA A 12 -27.38 45.99 47.06
N SER A 13 -28.44 45.40 47.60
CA SER A 13 -28.37 44.77 48.92
C SER A 13 -27.38 43.60 48.89
N THR A 14 -26.69 43.35 50.01
CA THR A 14 -25.74 42.25 50.15
C THR A 14 -26.35 40.89 49.78
N ALA A 15 -27.66 40.71 50.02
CA ALA A 15 -28.41 39.53 49.65
C ALA A 15 -28.58 39.38 48.13
N ALA A 16 -28.85 40.47 47.40
CA ALA A 16 -28.94 40.46 45.95
C ALA A 16 -27.58 40.16 45.30
N VAL A 17 -26.50 40.73 45.85
CA VAL A 17 -25.12 40.44 45.41
C VAL A 17 -24.76 38.96 45.66
N ALA A 18 -25.12 38.41 46.83
CA ALA A 18 -24.90 37.00 47.14
C ALA A 18 -25.77 36.04 46.31
N GLY A 19 -26.97 36.47 45.88
CA GLY A 19 -27.80 35.74 44.92
C GLY A 19 -27.14 35.66 43.55
N LEU A 20 -26.70 36.81 43.02
CA LEU A 20 -26.00 36.89 41.73
C LEU A 20 -24.68 36.11 41.74
N ALA A 21 -23.92 36.15 42.84
CA ALA A 21 -22.68 35.38 42.96
C ALA A 21 -22.92 33.86 42.83
N ARG A 22 -24.04 33.35 43.37
CA ARG A 22 -24.41 31.93 43.25
C ARG A 22 -24.87 31.56 41.85
N GLU A 23 -25.62 32.43 41.18
CA GLU A 23 -26.01 32.25 39.78
C GLU A 23 -24.79 32.25 38.84
N VAL A 24 -23.84 33.17 39.05
CA VAL A 24 -22.58 33.22 38.30
C VAL A 24 -21.75 31.95 38.53
N GLU A 25 -21.69 31.45 39.77
CA GLU A 25 -21.00 30.19 40.08
C GLU A 25 -21.69 28.99 39.42
N GLY A 26 -23.03 28.96 39.42
CA GLY A 26 -23.81 27.94 38.72
C GLY A 26 -23.58 27.96 37.20
N LEU A 27 -23.55 29.14 36.60
CA LEU A 27 -23.25 29.34 35.17
C LEU A 27 -21.81 28.92 34.84
N ARG A 28 -20.82 29.26 35.67
CA ARG A 28 -19.43 28.83 35.47
C ARG A 28 -19.31 27.31 35.47
N LYS A 29 -19.92 26.64 36.45
CA LYS A 29 -19.96 25.18 36.53
C LYS A 29 -20.67 24.53 35.35
N ALA A 30 -21.66 25.19 34.76
CA ALA A 30 -22.36 24.70 33.56
C ALA A 30 -21.56 24.92 32.26
N VAL A 31 -20.75 25.98 32.19
CA VAL A 31 -19.95 26.34 31.00
C VAL A 31 -18.65 25.53 30.91
N GLU A 32 -18.05 25.15 32.04
CA GLU A 32 -16.81 24.34 32.08
C GLU A 32 -16.91 23.00 31.30
N PRO A 33 -17.99 22.20 31.44
CA PRO A 33 -18.17 20.99 30.62
C PRO A 33 -18.32 21.28 29.13
N VAL A 34 -18.94 22.41 28.77
CA VAL A 34 -19.17 22.79 27.36
C VAL A 34 -17.87 23.18 26.67
N THR A 35 -17.00 23.92 27.35
CA THR A 35 -15.67 24.27 26.82
C THR A 35 -14.77 23.04 26.72
N ALA A 36 -14.82 22.14 27.70
CA ALA A 36 -14.12 20.87 27.65
C ALA A 36 -14.58 19.99 26.48
N LEU A 37 -15.90 19.92 26.23
CA LEU A 37 -16.46 19.18 25.09
C LEU A 37 -16.05 19.80 23.75
N SER A 38 -16.04 21.14 23.64
CA SER A 38 -15.58 21.83 22.44
C SER A 38 -14.12 21.48 22.10
N ASN A 39 -13.25 21.44 23.11
CA ASN A 39 -11.85 21.05 22.92
C ASN A 39 -11.70 19.59 22.47
N GLN A 40 -12.56 18.69 22.98
CA GLN A 40 -12.58 17.29 22.55
C GLN A 40 -13.09 17.14 21.11
N ILE A 41 -14.07 17.94 20.69
CA ILE A 41 -14.56 17.97 19.29
C ILE A 41 -13.47 18.48 18.36
N ASP A 42 -12.72 19.51 18.75
CA ASP A 42 -11.60 20.04 17.95
C ASP A 42 -10.49 19.00 17.80
N GLU A 43 -10.16 18.28 18.87
CA GLU A 43 -9.16 17.21 18.83
C GLU A 43 -9.63 16.04 17.96
N LEU A 44 -10.90 15.63 18.11
CA LEU A 44 -11.50 14.62 17.25
C LEU A 44 -11.51 15.07 15.78
N ALA A 45 -11.81 16.33 15.50
CA ALA A 45 -11.78 16.90 14.15
C ALA A 45 -10.37 16.88 13.57
N ARG A 46 -9.34 17.21 14.35
CA ARG A 46 -7.93 17.08 13.93
C ARG A 46 -7.55 15.63 13.64
N VAL A 47 -7.93 14.70 14.51
CA VAL A 47 -7.66 13.27 14.30
C VAL A 47 -8.38 12.77 13.04
N VAL A 48 -9.65 13.13 12.85
CA VAL A 48 -10.41 12.78 11.65
C VAL A 48 -9.79 13.40 10.40
N GLN A 49 -9.37 14.67 10.44
CA GLN A 49 -8.69 15.32 9.32
C GLN A 49 -7.34 14.68 9.03
N TYR A 50 -6.56 14.32 10.04
CA TYR A 50 -5.28 13.61 9.89
C TYR A 50 -5.48 12.21 9.28
N LEU A 51 -6.47 11.46 9.77
CA LEU A 51 -6.82 10.15 9.23
C LEU A 51 -7.38 10.25 7.81
N ALA A 52 -8.23 11.24 7.54
CA ALA A 52 -8.76 11.52 6.21
C ALA A 52 -7.65 11.94 5.24
N ALA A 53 -6.69 12.76 5.68
CA ALA A 53 -5.54 13.16 4.87
C ALA A 53 -4.56 12.01 4.62
N ARG A 54 -4.43 11.05 5.56
CA ARG A 54 -3.69 9.79 5.34
C ARG A 54 -4.42 8.87 4.35
N GLN A 55 -5.74 8.79 4.45
CA GLN A 55 -6.58 8.02 3.53
C GLN A 55 -6.61 8.66 2.13
N ALA A 56 -6.57 9.98 2.06
CA ALA A 56 -6.57 10.81 0.84
C ALA A 56 -5.17 11.24 0.41
N GLY A 57 -4.12 10.66 1.03
CA GLY A 57 -2.76 10.75 0.48
C GLY A 57 -2.79 10.28 -0.97
N PRO A 58 -1.80 10.64 -1.80
CA PRO A 58 -1.76 10.14 -3.16
C PRO A 58 -1.77 8.62 -3.07
N GLY A 59 -2.93 8.03 -3.34
CA GLY A 59 -2.99 6.67 -3.85
C GLY A 59 -2.00 6.60 -5.00
N PRO A 60 -1.44 5.42 -5.29
CA PRO A 60 -0.49 5.25 -6.37
C PRO A 60 -0.97 6.04 -7.58
N ALA A 61 -0.10 6.93 -8.09
CA ALA A 61 -0.42 7.99 -9.03
C ALA A 61 -1.57 7.57 -9.94
N ALA A 62 -2.69 8.28 -9.86
CA ALA A 62 -3.96 7.89 -10.47
C ALA A 62 -3.74 7.27 -11.87
N GLY A 63 -3.79 5.93 -11.94
CA GLY A 63 -3.63 5.16 -13.18
C GLY A 63 -2.68 3.97 -13.15
N CYS A 64 -1.67 3.92 -12.26
CA CYS A 64 -0.72 2.80 -12.24
C CYS A 64 -0.99 1.83 -11.08
N THR A 65 -1.14 0.54 -11.39
CA THR A 65 -1.15 -0.52 -10.36
C THR A 65 0.26 -0.62 -9.79
N PRO A 66 0.46 -0.49 -8.47
CA PRO A 66 1.77 -0.65 -7.85
C PRO A 66 2.41 -2.00 -8.19
N SER A 67 3.68 -1.92 -8.60
CA SER A 67 4.53 -3.09 -8.81
C SER A 67 5.68 -3.07 -7.80
N TRP A 68 6.13 -4.24 -7.34
CA TRP A 68 7.36 -4.33 -6.55
C TRP A 68 8.57 -3.75 -7.31
N LEU A 69 8.54 -3.80 -8.65
CA LEU A 69 9.57 -3.26 -9.55
C LEU A 69 9.68 -1.73 -9.48
N ASP A 70 8.58 -1.06 -9.12
CA ASP A 70 8.48 0.40 -9.00
C ASP A 70 8.54 0.86 -7.53
N MET A 71 8.87 -0.05 -6.59
CA MET A 71 8.97 0.31 -5.18
C MET A 71 10.07 1.35 -4.93
N PRO A 72 9.87 2.25 -3.95
CA PRO A 72 10.90 3.21 -3.57
C PRO A 72 12.20 2.49 -3.21
N THR A 73 13.33 3.10 -3.55
CA THR A 73 14.67 2.61 -3.16
C THR A 73 14.96 2.87 -1.68
N GLU A 74 14.15 3.71 -1.02
CA GLU A 74 14.26 4.03 0.40
C GLU A 74 13.67 2.90 1.28
N PRO A 75 14.48 2.23 2.12
CA PRO A 75 14.04 1.05 2.88
C PRO A 75 12.83 1.30 3.78
N ALA A 76 12.69 2.50 4.33
CA ALA A 76 11.56 2.85 5.17
C ALA A 76 10.24 2.88 4.39
N ALA A 77 10.26 3.39 3.17
CA ALA A 77 9.09 3.46 2.30
C ALA A 77 8.73 2.08 1.73
N THR A 78 9.72 1.25 1.37
CA THR A 78 9.47 -0.15 0.98
C THR A 78 8.85 -0.95 2.13
N ARG A 79 9.36 -0.76 3.36
CA ARG A 79 8.81 -1.42 4.56
C ARG A 79 7.35 -1.03 4.79
N GLU A 80 7.00 0.25 4.67
CA GLU A 80 5.62 0.71 4.84
C GLU A 80 4.67 0.04 3.84
N ALA A 81 5.07 -0.06 2.56
CA ALA A 81 4.27 -0.74 1.55
C ALA A 81 4.10 -2.25 1.83
N LEU A 82 5.16 -2.93 2.31
CA LEU A 82 5.09 -4.33 2.70
C LEU A 82 4.24 -4.56 3.97
N GLU A 83 4.26 -3.62 4.91
CA GLU A 83 3.41 -3.65 6.11
C GLU A 83 1.93 -3.48 5.75
N GLU A 84 1.61 -2.59 4.81
CA GLU A 84 0.26 -2.44 4.28
C GLU A 84 -0.22 -3.72 3.58
N LEU A 85 0.63 -4.31 2.74
CA LEU A 85 0.33 -5.58 2.07
C LEU A 85 0.07 -6.69 3.09
N ALA A 86 0.96 -6.85 4.09
CA ALA A 86 0.82 -7.87 5.13
C ALA A 86 -0.47 -7.67 5.95
N TRP A 87 -0.84 -6.42 6.22
CA TRP A 87 -2.08 -6.08 6.88
C TRP A 87 -3.31 -6.49 6.05
N TRP A 88 -3.32 -6.15 4.76
CA TRP A 88 -4.39 -6.56 3.84
C TRP A 88 -4.48 -8.08 3.72
N MET A 89 -3.34 -8.78 3.61
CA MET A 89 -3.30 -10.23 3.54
C MET A 89 -3.99 -10.86 4.75
N ARG A 90 -3.69 -10.36 5.96
CA ARG A 90 -4.31 -10.84 7.20
C ARG A 90 -5.82 -10.59 7.25
N LEU A 91 -6.29 -9.44 6.75
CA LEU A 91 -7.70 -9.08 6.79
C LEU A 91 -8.54 -9.72 5.69
N VAL A 92 -7.94 -9.98 4.52
CA VAL A 92 -8.66 -10.38 3.30
C VAL A 92 -8.14 -11.71 2.77
N PHE A 93 -6.88 -11.76 2.32
CA PHE A 93 -6.35 -12.90 1.58
C PHE A 93 -6.36 -14.20 2.39
N LEU A 94 -5.86 -14.17 3.62
CA LEU A 94 -5.74 -15.34 4.51
C LEU A 94 -7.08 -15.76 5.14
N ARG A 95 -8.18 -15.07 4.83
CA ARG A 95 -9.54 -15.51 5.22
C ARG A 95 -10.05 -16.64 4.35
N TYR A 96 -9.39 -16.93 3.22
CA TYR A 96 -9.70 -18.04 2.35
C TYR A 96 -8.75 -19.21 2.64
N ALA A 97 -9.31 -20.40 2.87
CA ALA A 97 -8.53 -21.57 3.30
C ALA A 97 -7.48 -22.00 2.26
N ASP A 98 -7.80 -21.86 0.97
CA ASP A 98 -6.87 -22.14 -0.13
C ASP A 98 -5.63 -21.22 -0.07
N ALA A 99 -5.82 -19.93 0.17
CA ALA A 99 -4.72 -18.98 0.35
C ALA A 99 -3.86 -19.31 1.57
N ALA A 100 -4.49 -19.56 2.73
CA ALA A 100 -3.77 -19.86 3.97
C ALA A 100 -2.94 -21.15 3.90
N GLN A 101 -3.40 -22.15 3.14
CA GLN A 101 -2.70 -23.43 2.99
C GLN A 101 -1.56 -23.39 1.97
N ASN A 102 -1.54 -22.41 1.06
CA ASN A 102 -0.59 -22.39 -0.06
C ASN A 102 0.38 -21.20 -0.02
N LEU A 103 0.26 -20.28 0.95
CA LEU A 103 1.27 -19.23 1.15
C LEU A 103 2.50 -19.82 1.84
N PRO A 104 3.69 -19.80 1.22
CA PRO A 104 4.91 -20.28 1.86
C PRO A 104 5.40 -19.29 2.94
N GLU A 105 6.06 -19.79 3.98
CA GLU A 105 6.67 -18.95 5.03
C GLU A 105 7.73 -18.00 4.48
N CYS A 106 8.40 -18.38 3.39
CA CYS A 106 9.45 -17.61 2.74
C CYS A 106 8.92 -16.60 1.70
N TRP A 107 7.61 -16.30 1.68
CA TRP A 107 7.00 -15.44 0.64
C TRP A 107 7.71 -14.08 0.43
N LEU A 108 8.26 -13.47 1.49
CA LEU A 108 9.01 -12.21 1.39
C LEU A 108 10.35 -12.32 0.64
N TRP A 109 10.91 -13.54 0.53
CA TRP A 109 12.12 -13.79 -0.25
C TRP A 109 11.83 -14.07 -1.74
N HIS A 110 10.55 -14.11 -2.11
CA HIS A 110 10.12 -14.35 -3.48
C HIS A 110 9.48 -13.08 -4.05
N PRO A 111 10.24 -12.21 -4.75
CA PRO A 111 9.70 -10.97 -5.29
C PRO A 111 8.52 -11.19 -6.25
N ASP A 112 8.51 -12.30 -6.99
CA ASP A 112 7.37 -12.68 -7.83
C ASP A 112 6.11 -12.97 -7.00
N ILE A 113 6.24 -13.58 -5.81
CA ILE A 113 5.11 -13.80 -4.90
C ILE A 113 4.62 -12.45 -4.34
N VAL A 114 5.53 -11.55 -4.00
CA VAL A 114 5.18 -10.19 -3.56
C VAL A 114 4.39 -9.46 -4.64
N GLU A 115 4.82 -9.52 -5.90
CA GLU A 115 4.09 -8.93 -7.03
C GLU A 115 2.68 -9.50 -7.16
N GLU A 116 2.57 -10.82 -7.12
CA GLU A 116 1.30 -11.53 -7.24
C GLU A 116 0.29 -11.12 -6.16
N LEU A 117 0.78 -10.84 -4.95
CA LEU A 117 -0.04 -10.38 -3.83
C LEU A 117 -0.38 -8.88 -3.95
N LEU A 118 0.56 -8.04 -4.40
CA LEU A 118 0.34 -6.61 -4.59
C LEU A 118 -0.77 -6.34 -5.60
N TRP A 119 -0.66 -6.87 -6.83
CA TRP A 119 -1.68 -6.60 -7.84
C TRP A 119 -3.04 -7.19 -7.42
N LEU A 120 -3.07 -8.33 -6.70
CA LEU A 120 -4.30 -8.92 -6.17
C LEU A 120 -4.99 -8.04 -5.13
N MET A 121 -4.20 -7.41 -4.25
CA MET A 121 -4.69 -6.40 -3.30
C MET A 121 -5.35 -5.24 -4.03
N HIS A 122 -4.70 -4.70 -5.06
CA HIS A 122 -5.25 -3.60 -5.84
C HIS A 122 -6.50 -4.02 -6.65
N ALA A 123 -6.54 -5.23 -7.18
CA ALA A 123 -7.74 -5.77 -7.82
C ALA A 123 -8.91 -5.88 -6.83
N TRP A 124 -8.64 -6.25 -5.57
CA TRP A 124 -9.66 -6.26 -4.51
C TRP A 124 -10.15 -4.85 -4.18
N LEU A 125 -9.23 -3.89 -4.00
CA LEU A 125 -9.59 -2.49 -3.76
C LEU A 125 -10.44 -1.92 -4.91
N ALA A 126 -10.09 -2.22 -6.16
CA ALA A 126 -10.86 -1.82 -7.34
C ALA A 126 -12.26 -2.47 -7.43
N ALA A 127 -12.43 -3.65 -6.83
CA ALA A 127 -13.69 -4.37 -6.80
C ALA A 127 -14.61 -3.96 -5.65
N TYR A 128 -14.07 -3.47 -4.52
CA TYR A 128 -14.83 -3.23 -3.29
C TYR A 128 -14.79 -1.80 -2.74
N ARG A 129 -13.80 -0.98 -3.12
CA ARG A 129 -13.52 0.33 -2.52
C ARG A 129 -13.45 1.48 -3.51
N ASP A 130 -13.25 1.19 -4.79
CA ASP A 130 -13.24 2.19 -5.86
C ASP A 130 -14.65 2.75 -6.13
N GLU A 131 -14.74 4.01 -6.56
CA GLU A 131 -16.02 4.65 -6.93
C GLU A 131 -16.76 3.90 -8.04
N LYS A 132 -16.02 3.22 -8.92
CA LYS A 132 -16.54 2.41 -10.03
C LYS A 132 -16.57 0.92 -9.71
N ALA A 133 -16.56 0.54 -8.43
CA ALA A 133 -16.69 -0.83 -7.98
C ALA A 133 -17.99 -1.47 -8.51
N THR A 134 -17.92 -2.74 -8.92
CA THR A 134 -19.08 -3.48 -9.41
C THR A 134 -19.08 -4.91 -8.88
N VAL A 135 -20.27 -5.50 -8.76
CA VAL A 135 -20.42 -6.92 -8.40
C VAL A 135 -19.72 -7.84 -9.40
N ALA A 136 -19.65 -7.45 -10.68
CA ALA A 136 -18.91 -8.19 -11.69
C ALA A 136 -17.40 -8.25 -11.38
N ARG A 137 -16.79 -7.13 -10.98
CA ARG A 137 -15.36 -7.10 -10.56
C ARG A 137 -15.11 -7.95 -9.32
N ALA A 138 -16.04 -7.95 -8.36
CA ALA A 138 -15.97 -8.85 -7.21
C ALA A 138 -16.09 -10.32 -7.64
N GLY A 139 -16.99 -10.63 -8.57
CA GLY A 139 -17.11 -11.96 -9.18
C GLY A 139 -15.81 -12.43 -9.84
N ASP A 140 -15.22 -11.60 -10.70
CA ASP A 140 -13.92 -11.88 -11.34
C ASP A 140 -12.81 -12.10 -10.30
N TRP A 141 -12.81 -11.30 -9.23
CA TRP A 141 -11.82 -11.45 -8.16
C TRP A 141 -11.93 -12.81 -7.46
N HIS A 142 -13.15 -13.25 -7.16
CA HIS A 142 -13.42 -14.50 -6.48
C HIS A 142 -13.17 -15.74 -7.35
N ASP A 143 -13.50 -15.66 -8.64
CA ASP A 143 -13.47 -16.79 -9.57
C ASP A 143 -12.12 -16.92 -10.29
N ARG A 144 -11.53 -15.80 -10.71
CA ARG A 144 -10.35 -15.78 -11.60
C ARG A 144 -9.09 -15.32 -10.90
N TYR A 145 -9.12 -14.15 -10.27
CA TYR A 145 -7.90 -13.50 -9.79
C TYR A 145 -7.33 -14.17 -8.55
N ARG A 146 -8.09 -14.26 -7.45
CA ARG A 146 -7.61 -14.90 -6.21
C ARG A 146 -7.19 -16.35 -6.46
N PRO A 147 -8.01 -17.23 -7.09
CA PRO A 147 -7.59 -18.61 -7.32
C PRO A 147 -6.39 -18.70 -8.27
N GLY A 148 -6.28 -17.80 -9.26
CA GLY A 148 -5.15 -17.72 -10.17
C GLY A 148 -3.83 -17.40 -9.47
N VAL A 149 -3.85 -16.42 -8.56
CA VAL A 149 -2.70 -16.04 -7.73
C VAL A 149 -2.28 -17.19 -6.83
N VAL A 150 -3.22 -17.83 -6.12
CA VAL A 150 -2.90 -18.97 -5.25
C VAL A 150 -2.20 -20.09 -6.03
N ARG A 151 -2.65 -20.39 -7.26
CA ARG A 151 -1.99 -21.37 -8.13
C ARG A 151 -0.56 -20.97 -8.50
N ARG A 152 -0.31 -19.69 -8.81
CA ARG A 152 1.03 -19.21 -9.16
C ARG A 152 1.96 -19.16 -7.95
N ILE A 153 1.48 -18.73 -6.78
CA ILE A 153 2.24 -18.78 -5.52
C ILE A 153 2.70 -20.21 -5.24
N LYS A 154 1.82 -21.19 -5.41
CA LYS A 154 2.16 -22.61 -5.24
C LYS A 154 3.27 -23.04 -6.21
N THR A 155 3.24 -22.60 -7.45
CA THR A 155 4.30 -22.90 -8.43
C THR A 155 5.62 -22.20 -8.10
N LEU A 156 5.58 -20.94 -7.65
CA LEU A 156 6.75 -20.09 -7.40
C LEU A 156 7.51 -20.48 -6.13
N GLY A 157 6.78 -20.79 -5.05
CA GLY A 157 7.38 -21.03 -3.72
C GLY A 157 7.01 -22.35 -3.06
N GLY A 158 6.16 -23.18 -3.68
CA GLY A 158 5.61 -24.39 -3.03
C GLY A 158 6.63 -25.47 -2.67
N ASN A 159 7.83 -25.45 -3.27
CA ASN A 159 8.94 -26.35 -2.95
C ASN A 159 10.09 -25.64 -2.23
N CYS A 160 9.90 -24.37 -1.85
CA CYS A 160 10.92 -23.59 -1.15
C CYS A 160 10.65 -23.58 0.36
N SER A 161 11.69 -23.71 1.18
CA SER A 161 11.63 -23.49 2.62
C SER A 161 12.49 -22.31 3.03
N LEU A 162 12.30 -21.80 4.25
CA LEU A 162 13.09 -20.66 4.73
C LEU A 162 14.60 -20.94 4.75
N GLU A 163 15.00 -22.20 4.99
CA GLU A 163 16.41 -22.62 5.01
C GLU A 163 17.12 -22.43 3.67
N ASN A 164 16.40 -22.49 2.54
CA ASN A 164 16.96 -22.24 1.21
C ASN A 164 17.47 -20.79 1.05
N HIS A 165 17.04 -19.88 1.93
CA HIS A 165 17.44 -18.47 1.89
C HIS A 165 18.63 -18.12 2.77
N GLN A 166 19.27 -19.10 3.41
CA GLN A 166 20.56 -18.88 4.07
C GLN A 166 21.62 -18.44 3.05
N GLN A 167 22.64 -17.67 3.49
CA GLN A 167 23.69 -17.11 2.62
C GLN A 167 24.50 -18.16 1.82
N ARG A 168 24.38 -19.45 2.16
CA ARG A 168 24.95 -20.59 1.41
C ARG A 168 24.11 -20.99 0.19
N GLY A 169 22.87 -20.51 0.10
CA GLY A 169 22.01 -20.65 -1.06
C GLY A 169 22.52 -19.78 -2.21
N ASN A 170 22.41 -20.30 -3.43
CA ASN A 170 22.76 -19.60 -4.67
C ASN A 170 21.75 -18.48 -4.95
N HIS A 171 21.82 -17.38 -4.20
CA HIS A 171 21.07 -16.16 -4.54
C HIS A 171 21.68 -15.57 -5.81
N THR A 172 21.08 -15.88 -6.95
CA THR A 172 21.44 -15.25 -8.21
C THR A 172 20.90 -13.83 -8.22
N GLY A 173 21.75 -12.84 -8.48
CA GLY A 173 21.30 -11.46 -8.70
C GLY A 173 20.34 -11.33 -9.89
N SER A 174 19.91 -10.10 -10.18
CA SER A 174 18.95 -9.84 -11.26
C SER A 174 19.36 -10.50 -12.58
N PRO A 175 18.44 -11.20 -13.27
CA PRO A 175 18.74 -11.81 -14.54
C PRO A 175 19.15 -10.73 -15.54
N VAL A 176 20.17 -11.03 -16.36
CA VAL A 176 20.57 -10.17 -17.47
C VAL A 176 19.80 -10.60 -18.70
N VAL A 177 19.28 -9.64 -19.46
CA VAL A 177 18.61 -9.91 -20.73
C VAL A 177 19.61 -10.62 -21.65
N PRO A 178 19.30 -11.83 -22.17
CA PRO A 178 20.20 -12.54 -23.05
C PRO A 178 20.24 -11.91 -24.44
N LEU A 179 21.37 -12.04 -25.14
CA LEU A 179 21.53 -11.66 -26.55
C LEU A 179 21.28 -10.18 -26.85
N THR A 180 21.59 -9.28 -25.91
CA THR A 180 21.46 -7.83 -26.10
C THR A 180 22.34 -7.31 -27.25
N GLU A 181 23.45 -7.98 -27.52
CA GLU A 181 24.35 -7.70 -28.63
C GLU A 181 23.68 -7.88 -30.01
N ALA A 182 22.73 -8.80 -30.15
CA ALA A 182 21.99 -9.03 -31.40
C ALA A 182 20.95 -7.93 -31.71
N MET A 183 20.66 -7.04 -30.76
CA MET A 183 19.59 -6.05 -30.92
C MET A 183 19.83 -5.11 -32.10
N ALA A 184 21.07 -4.63 -32.28
CA ALA A 184 21.40 -3.72 -33.37
C ALA A 184 21.21 -4.35 -34.76
N PRO A 185 21.84 -5.51 -35.08
CA PRO A 185 21.66 -6.13 -36.40
C PRO A 185 20.21 -6.58 -36.66
N ILE A 186 19.52 -7.14 -35.66
CA ILE A 186 18.13 -7.61 -35.82
C ILE A 186 17.16 -6.44 -36.02
N SER A 187 17.30 -5.35 -35.27
CA SER A 187 16.42 -4.18 -35.43
C SER A 187 16.62 -3.50 -36.79
N ALA A 188 17.87 -3.38 -37.27
CA ALA A 188 18.17 -2.89 -38.61
C ALA A 188 17.52 -3.77 -39.69
N TRP A 189 17.63 -5.09 -39.54
CA TRP A 189 16.99 -6.05 -40.44
C TRP A 189 15.46 -5.93 -40.43
N TRP A 190 14.81 -5.85 -39.27
CA TRP A 190 13.35 -5.62 -39.19
C TRP A 190 12.92 -4.34 -39.87
N ALA A 191 13.70 -3.27 -39.72
CA ALA A 191 13.36 -1.97 -40.29
C ALA A 191 13.44 -1.97 -41.83
N THR A 192 14.37 -2.72 -42.41
CA THR A 192 14.77 -2.51 -43.82
C THR A 192 14.71 -3.75 -44.71
N HIS A 193 14.77 -4.96 -44.14
CA HIS A 193 14.93 -6.22 -44.87
C HIS A 193 14.04 -7.38 -44.34
N ARG A 194 12.99 -7.09 -43.56
CA ARG A 194 12.16 -8.11 -42.85
C ARG A 194 11.49 -9.18 -43.71
N GLU A 195 11.33 -8.92 -45.01
CA GLU A 195 10.73 -9.88 -45.96
C GLU A 195 11.78 -10.86 -46.53
N GLN A 196 13.06 -10.69 -46.17
CA GLN A 196 14.17 -11.55 -46.60
C GLN A 196 14.45 -12.64 -45.56
N ALA A 197 15.49 -13.44 -45.73
CA ALA A 197 15.96 -14.32 -44.67
C ALA A 197 16.59 -13.48 -43.54
N ALA A 198 16.34 -13.86 -42.28
CA ALA A 198 16.97 -13.23 -41.13
C ALA A 198 18.49 -13.49 -41.12
N PRO A 199 19.31 -12.56 -40.61
CA PRO A 199 20.74 -12.79 -40.46
C PRO A 199 21.00 -13.99 -39.54
N GLU A 200 21.98 -14.82 -39.89
CA GLU A 200 22.36 -15.97 -39.08
C GLU A 200 23.00 -15.52 -37.75
N PRO A 201 22.76 -16.22 -36.63
CA PRO A 201 23.42 -15.92 -35.37
C PRO A 201 24.94 -16.13 -35.49
N GLU A 202 25.71 -15.13 -35.10
CA GLU A 202 27.17 -15.22 -34.95
C GLU A 202 27.60 -16.10 -33.75
N ASP A 203 28.87 -16.54 -33.75
CA ASP A 203 29.46 -17.38 -32.70
C ASP A 203 29.34 -16.76 -31.29
N GLU A 204 29.41 -15.43 -31.20
CA GLU A 204 29.21 -14.70 -29.94
C GLU A 204 27.80 -14.89 -29.36
N HIS A 205 26.78 -14.93 -30.21
CA HIS A 205 25.40 -15.18 -29.79
C HIS A 205 25.24 -16.60 -29.24
N TYR A 206 25.85 -17.59 -29.89
CA TYR A 206 25.83 -18.96 -29.38
C TYR A 206 26.55 -19.08 -28.03
N ALA A 207 27.67 -18.38 -27.86
CA ALA A 207 28.41 -18.35 -26.59
C ALA A 207 27.63 -17.68 -25.45
N ALA A 208 26.94 -16.56 -25.74
CA ALA A 208 26.06 -15.88 -24.81
C ALA A 208 24.85 -16.76 -24.41
N ALA A 209 24.22 -17.43 -25.38
CA ALA A 209 23.11 -18.35 -25.14
C ALA A 209 23.50 -19.55 -24.26
N ALA A 210 24.67 -20.15 -24.51
CA ALA A 210 25.18 -21.26 -23.70
C ALA A 210 25.43 -20.86 -22.23
N THR A 211 25.84 -19.62 -21.99
CA THR A 211 26.06 -19.10 -20.62
C THR A 211 24.74 -18.98 -19.84
N VAL A 212 23.66 -18.60 -20.49
CA VAL A 212 22.32 -18.51 -19.89
C VAL A 212 21.77 -19.91 -19.57
N GLN A 213 21.90 -20.86 -20.50
CA GLN A 213 21.44 -22.24 -20.30
C GLN A 213 22.14 -22.95 -19.13
N ARG A 214 23.45 -22.72 -18.96
CA ARG A 214 24.20 -23.24 -17.81
C ARG A 214 23.66 -22.72 -16.48
N ARG A 215 23.23 -21.45 -16.41
CA ARG A 215 22.59 -20.89 -15.20
C ARG A 215 21.23 -21.56 -14.93
N ALA A 216 20.42 -21.78 -15.96
CA ALA A 216 19.10 -22.42 -15.82
C ALA A 216 19.17 -23.92 -15.46
N GLY A 217 20.21 -24.63 -15.90
CA GLY A 217 20.39 -26.07 -15.65
C GLY A 217 20.90 -26.44 -14.25
N GLY A 218 21.47 -25.49 -13.50
CA GLY A 218 22.11 -25.75 -12.20
C GLY A 218 21.17 -25.92 -11.01
N GLY A 219 19.87 -25.69 -11.17
CA GLY A 219 18.87 -25.69 -10.08
C GLY A 219 18.09 -27.00 -9.88
N ARG A 220 18.42 -28.08 -10.60
CA ARG A 220 17.77 -29.39 -10.41
C ARG A 220 18.70 -30.34 -9.65
N ARG A 221 18.71 -30.25 -8.33
CA ARG A 221 19.14 -31.32 -7.41
C ARG A 221 18.23 -31.34 -6.20
#